data_AF-A0A2E3Z7E6-F1
#
_entry.id   AF-A0A2E3Z7E6-F1
#
_cell.length_a   1.000
_cell.length_b   1.000
_cell.length_c   1.000
_cell.angle_alpha   90.00
_cell.angle_beta   90.00
_cell.angle_gamma   90.00
#
_symmetry.space_group_name_H-M   'P 1'
#
loop_
_entity.id
_entity.type
_entity.pdbx_description
1 polymer ?
#
loop_
_entity_poly.entity_id
_entity_poly.type
_entity_poly.pdbx_seq_one_letter_code
_entity_poly.pdbx_strand_id
1 'polypeptide(L)' 'MQYLPLLASMNLWYALPLIVSVSLVCAATRHEELNVILQHAVRFGLWIAVFMGVVMGLLKLMDVMA' A
#
# COMPACT_ATOMS: atom_id res chain seq x y z
N MET A 1 -14.65 18.83 -19.95
CA MET A 1 -14.13 17.58 -19.32
C MET A 1 -12.63 17.46 -19.58
N GLN A 2 -11.76 17.99 -18.69
CA GLN A 2 -10.30 17.94 -18.87
C GLN A 2 -9.59 17.61 -17.55
N TYR A 3 -10.12 16.62 -16.81
CA TYR A 3 -9.52 16.13 -15.56
C TYR A 3 -8.83 14.75 -15.74
N LEU A 4 -8.94 14.16 -16.93
CA LEU A 4 -8.38 12.86 -17.29
C LEU A 4 -6.87 12.69 -17.08
N PRO A 5 -5.97 13.69 -17.30
CA PRO A 5 -4.54 13.45 -17.17
C PRO A 5 -4.05 13.34 -15.71
N LEU A 6 -4.85 13.81 -14.74
CA LEU A 6 -4.44 13.85 -13.33
C LEU A 6 -4.57 12.47 -12.65
N LEU A 7 -5.61 11.70 -13.02
CA LEU A 7 -5.76 10.29 -12.60
C LEU A 7 -4.81 9.36 -13.37
N ALA A 8 -4.44 9.70 -14.61
CA ALA A 8 -3.57 8.87 -15.45
C ALA A 8 -2.09 8.92 -15.03
N SER A 9 -1.64 9.97 -14.33
CA SER A 9 -0.26 10.11 -13.84
C SER A 9 -0.11 9.73 -12.37
N MET A 10 -0.66 8.58 -11.96
CA MET A 10 -0.42 8.07 -10.60
C MET A 10 0.96 7.42 -10.53
N ASN A 11 1.90 8.09 -9.86
CA ASN A 11 3.22 7.52 -9.61
C ASN A 11 3.17 6.56 -8.41
N LEU A 12 3.22 5.26 -8.68
CA LEU A 12 3.20 4.21 -7.65
C LEU A 12 4.36 4.31 -6.65
N TRP A 13 5.42 5.06 -6.95
CA TRP A 13 6.50 5.32 -6.01
C TRP A 13 6.03 5.97 -4.70
N TYR A 14 4.94 6.73 -4.72
CA TYR A 14 4.37 7.30 -3.50
C TYR A 14 3.74 6.25 -2.58
N ALA A 15 3.40 5.05 -3.08
CA ALA A 15 2.85 4.00 -2.24
C ALA A 15 3.86 3.52 -1.18
N LEU A 16 5.15 3.46 -1.52
CA LEU A 16 6.19 2.98 -0.60
C LEU A 16 6.29 3.81 0.70
N PRO A 17 6.52 5.15 0.66
CA PRO A 17 6.59 5.95 1.88
C PRO A 17 5.25 5.98 2.64
N LEU A 18 4.11 5.90 1.95
CA LEU A 18 2.79 5.85 2.58
C LEU A 18 2.57 4.56 3.37
N ILE A 19 2.86 3.40 2.76
CA ILE A 19 2.74 2.09 3.41
C ILE A 19 3.66 2.04 4.64
N VAL A 20 4.91 2.50 4.50
CA VAL A 20 5.87 2.52 5.61
C VAL A 20 5.37 3.41 6.76
N SER A 21 4.94 4.64 6.45
CA SER A 21 4.50 5.60 7.47
C SER A 21 3.26 5.12 8.22
N VAL A 22 2.23 4.64 7.51
CA VAL A 22 0.99 4.14 8.13
C VAL A 22 1.27 2.89 8.97
N SER A 23 2.08 1.96 8.47
CA SER A 23 2.40 0.73 9.20
C SER A 23 3.17 0.98 10.49
N LEU A 24 4.12 1.92 10.46
CA LEU A 24 4.87 2.33 11.65
C LEU A 24 3.96 3.01 12.68
N VAL A 25 3.13 3.98 12.26
CA VAL A 25 2.20 4.67 13.17
C VAL A 25 1.22 3.69 13.80
N CYS A 26 0.64 2.77 13.02
CA CYS A 26 -0.27 1.76 13.55
C CYS A 26 0.40 0.78 14.52
N ALA A 27 1.67 0.44 14.33
CA ALA A 27 2.38 -0.46 15.24
C ALA A 27 2.86 0.26 16.51
N ALA A 28 3.30 1.52 16.40
CA ALA A 28 3.84 2.32 17.49
C ALA A 28 2.79 2.76 18.51
N THR A 29 1.50 2.82 18.15
CA THR A 29 0.43 3.13 19.12
C THR A 29 0.11 1.99 20.08
N ARG A 30 0.50 0.75 19.74
CA ARG A 30 0.16 -0.44 20.53
C ARG A 30 1.34 -1.01 21.33
N HIS A 31 2.56 -0.78 20.86
CA HIS A 31 3.76 -1.39 21.42
C HIS A 31 4.78 -0.30 21.73
N GLU A 32 5.41 -0.37 22.90
CA GLU A 32 6.47 0.56 23.32
C GLU A 32 7.86 0.04 22.94
N GLU A 33 7.99 -1.28 22.77
CA GLU A 33 9.24 -1.95 22.40
C GLU A 33 9.51 -1.84 20.89
N LEU A 34 10.62 -1.19 20.51
CA LEU A 34 11.00 -0.95 19.11
C LEU A 34 11.01 -2.22 18.26
N ASN A 35 11.50 -3.33 18.80
CA ASN A 35 11.58 -4.59 18.07
C ASN A 35 10.18 -5.12 17.71
N VAL A 36 9.22 -5.01 18.64
CA VAL A 36 7.84 -5.44 18.42
C VAL A 36 7.12 -4.52 17.43
N ILE A 37 7.38 -3.20 17.51
CA ILE A 37 6.86 -2.20 16.56
C ILE A 37 7.28 -2.57 15.13
N LEU A 38 8.58 -2.79 14.89
CA LEU A 38 9.09 -3.09 13.56
C LEU A 38 8.52 -4.40 13.00
N GLN A 39 8.43 -5.45 13.81
CA GLN A 39 7.85 -6.72 13.36
C GLN A 39 6.37 -6.58 12.97
N HIS A 40 5.59 -5.85 13.78
CA HIS A 40 4.18 -5.61 13.49
C HIS A 40 3.99 -4.69 12.28
N ALA A 41 4.79 -3.63 12.16
CA ALA A 41 4.77 -2.72 11.03
C ALA A 41 5.11 -3.45 9.73
N VAL A 42 6.15 -4.30 9.71
CA VAL A 42 6.52 -5.08 8.51
C VAL A 42 5.40 -6.04 8.13
N ARG A 43 4.85 -6.80 9.10
CA ARG A 43 3.74 -7.73 8.82
C ARG A 43 2.52 -6.99 8.26
N PHE A 44 2.17 -5.84 8.83
CA PHE A 44 1.04 -5.03 8.39
C PHE A 44 1.28 -4.43 7.00
N GLY A 45 2.46 -3.84 6.76
CA GLY A 45 2.83 -3.30 5.45
C GLY A 45 2.85 -4.36 4.35
N LEU A 46 3.29 -5.58 4.67
CA LEU A 46 3.24 -6.72 3.75
C LEU A 46 1.80 -7.09 3.36
N TRP A 47 0.86 -7.09 4.32
CA TRP A 47 -0.56 -7.32 4.01
C TRP A 47 -1.15 -6.23 3.12
N ILE A 48 -0.78 -4.96 3.32
CA ILE A 48 -1.20 -3.87 2.42
C ILE A 48 -0.68 -4.12 1.00
N ALA A 49 0.61 -4.46 0.86
CA ALA A 49 1.22 -4.72 -0.45
C ALA A 49 0.59 -5.92 -1.16
N VAL A 50 0.31 -7.01 -0.42
CA VAL A 50 -0.39 -8.18 -0.96
C VAL A 50 -1.79 -7.82 -1.43
N PHE A 51 -2.56 -7.10 -0.62
CA PHE A 51 -3.91 -6.66 -1.00
C PHE A 51 -3.90 -5.79 -2.26
N MET A 52 -3.00 -4.79 -2.31
CA MET A 52 -2.83 -3.95 -3.49
C MET A 52 -2.46 -4.78 -4.73
N GLY A 53 -1.51 -5.69 -4.60
CA GLY A 53 -1.08 -6.57 -5.70
C GLY A 53 -2.20 -7.48 -6.22
N VAL A 54 -3.02 -8.03 -5.33
CA VAL A 54 -4.18 -8.85 -5.71
C VAL A 54 -5.20 -8.01 -6.50
N VAL A 55 -5.57 -6.83 -6.02
CA VAL A 55 -6.52 -5.95 -6.72
C VAL A 55 -5.96 -5.52 -8.08
N MET A 56 -4.69 -5.14 -8.15
CA MET A 56 -4.05 -4.80 -9.43
C MET A 56 -4.05 -5.98 -10.40
N GLY A 57 -3.77 -7.19 -9.92
CA GLY A 57 -3.85 -8.41 -10.73
C GLY A 57 -5.26 -8.67 -11.27
N LEU A 58 -6.28 -8.49 -10.43
CA LEU A 58 -7.69 -8.62 -10.84
C LEU A 58 -8.09 -7.58 -11.89
N LEU A 59 -7.71 -6.31 -11.69
CA LEU A 59 -7.96 -5.25 -12.66
C LEU A 59 -7.27 -5.54 -14.00
N LYS A 60 -6.02 -6.03 -13.97
CA LYS A 60 -5.30 -6.40 -15.19
C LYS A 60 -5.93 -7.61 -15.88
N LEU A 61 -6.42 -8.59 -15.11
CA LEU A 61 -7.13 -9.73 -15.64
C LEU A 61 -8.43 -9.32 -16.33
N MET A 62 -9.19 -8.40 -15.74
CA MET A 62 -10.40 -7.84 -16.37
C MET A 62 -10.07 -7.11 -17.67
N ASP A 63 -9.02 -6.29 -17.69
CA ASP A 63 -8.53 -5.58 -18.88
C ASP A 63 -8.11 -6.53 -20.01
N VAL A 64 -7.51 -7.68 -19.68
CA VAL A 64 -7.12 -8.69 -20.68
C VAL A 64 -8.31 -9.46 -21.25
N MET A 65 -9.40 -9.58 -20.49
CA MET A 65 -10.62 -10.29 -20.92
C MET A 65 -11.67 -9.38 -21.58
N ALA A 66 -11.49 -8.05 -21.53
CA ALA A 66 -12.37 -7.04 -22.11
C ALA A 66 -11.99 -6.73 -23.56
#